data_AF-A0A7Y8A2R7-F1
#
_entry.id   AF-A0A7Y8A2R7-F1
#
_cell.length_a   1.000
_cell.length_b   1.000
_cell.length_c   1.000
_cell.angle_alpha   90.00
_cell.angle_beta   90.00
_cell.angle_gamma   90.00
#
_symmetry.space_group_name_H-M   'P 1'
#
loop_
_entity.id
_entity.type
_entity.pdbx_description
1 polymer ?
#
loop_
_entity_poly.entity_id
_entity_poly.type
_entity_poly.pdbx_seq_one_letter_code
_entity_poly.pdbx_strand_id
1 'polypeptide(L)'
;MALKEFSSKYSVPLEVPSDEDVVEYLEPRGFDFSGVNVDYVLNFVPMQDEYADDVLNLRKIQKSRMVLAAIPLSQKKIFPIVDSFGSITSRIYFKDPSLQNLAKQHRDILIPDEGQFFSYVDYEQYEAGIMAALSGDPLLTRFYAEGDLYQIAADSIFRDVTRRKEAKRLFLSYAYGMRHRDLIDAAYGYGADRQNAKVFFKQFARFEDWKTGVYTRFEIEGKIGTALGNHIKRERTGALSEKEKRSSISQQVQGTASLIFKKALIAMSGDPRVELKVPMHDAVLFQHQEGFDPQVVVNIFSEVMSNHFENKVTGKASLAPFSPPLEAV
;
A
#
# COMPACT_ATOMS: atom_id res chain seq x y z
N MET A 1 -5.53 -21.95 -5.10
CA MET A 1 -5.17 -22.91 -4.05
C MET A 1 -6.37 -23.14 -3.16
N ALA A 2 -6.85 -24.37 -3.10
CA ALA A 2 -7.94 -24.77 -2.21
C ALA A 2 -7.42 -24.94 -0.77
N LEU A 3 -8.26 -24.74 0.26
CA LEU A 3 -7.89 -24.96 1.67
C LEU A 3 -7.29 -26.36 1.91
N LYS A 4 -7.80 -27.37 1.20
CA LYS A 4 -7.29 -28.75 1.26
C LYS A 4 -5.86 -28.86 0.77
N GLU A 5 -5.52 -28.17 -0.30
CA GLU A 5 -4.15 -28.14 -0.83
C GLU A 5 -3.21 -27.43 0.14
N PHE A 6 -3.63 -26.29 0.70
CA PHE A 6 -2.86 -25.55 1.68
C PHE A 6 -2.58 -26.35 2.95
N SER A 7 -3.63 -26.93 3.54
CA SER A 7 -3.55 -27.80 4.72
C SER A 7 -2.60 -28.98 4.48
N SER A 8 -2.72 -29.63 3.30
CA SER A 8 -1.82 -30.72 2.92
C SER A 8 -0.38 -30.28 2.70
N LYS A 9 -0.14 -29.10 2.12
CA LYS A 9 1.20 -28.58 1.79
C LYS A 9 1.98 -28.22 3.05
N TYR A 10 1.33 -27.61 4.04
CA TYR A 10 1.99 -27.09 5.23
C TYR A 10 1.74 -27.92 6.51
N SER A 11 0.97 -29.00 6.41
CA SER A 11 0.57 -29.84 7.55
C SER A 11 -0.11 -29.04 8.67
N VAL A 12 -1.06 -28.19 8.28
CA VAL A 12 -1.83 -27.29 9.17
C VAL A 12 -3.33 -27.59 9.10
N PRO A 13 -4.16 -27.14 10.06
CA PRO A 13 -5.61 -27.36 10.04
C PRO A 13 -6.30 -26.92 8.75
N LEU A 14 -7.47 -27.50 8.47
CA LEU A 14 -8.26 -27.23 7.25
C LEU A 14 -9.07 -25.93 7.37
N GLU A 15 -8.39 -24.83 7.65
CA GLU A 15 -8.97 -23.49 7.79
C GLU A 15 -8.00 -22.41 7.31
N VAL A 16 -8.47 -21.15 7.26
CA VAL A 16 -7.59 -20.03 6.93
C VAL A 16 -6.79 -19.67 8.18
N PRO A 17 -5.44 -19.67 8.15
CA PRO A 17 -4.64 -19.40 9.32
C PRO A 17 -4.92 -18.02 9.95
N SER A 18 -5.27 -18.04 11.23
CA SER A 18 -5.31 -16.87 12.09
C SER A 18 -3.91 -16.27 12.28
N ASP A 19 -3.83 -15.10 12.91
CA ASP A 19 -2.51 -14.53 13.23
C ASP A 19 -1.75 -15.40 14.24
N GLU A 20 -2.44 -16.06 15.15
CA GLU A 20 -1.85 -17.00 16.11
C GLU A 20 -1.29 -18.24 15.40
N ASP A 21 -2.06 -18.86 14.50
CA ASP A 21 -1.60 -20.02 13.71
C ASP A 21 -0.35 -19.70 12.87
N VAL A 22 -0.28 -18.48 12.32
CA VAL A 22 0.89 -18.03 11.55
C VAL A 22 2.11 -17.87 12.45
N VAL A 23 1.95 -17.32 13.66
CA VAL A 23 3.03 -17.20 14.64
C VAL A 23 3.50 -18.58 15.07
N GLU A 24 2.60 -19.49 15.43
CA GLU A 24 2.93 -20.86 15.83
C GLU A 24 3.66 -21.63 14.72
N TYR A 25 3.31 -21.37 13.45
CA TYR A 25 4.01 -21.97 12.32
C TYR A 25 5.40 -21.37 12.10
N LEU A 26 5.56 -20.05 12.18
CA LEU A 26 6.79 -19.37 11.75
C LEU A 26 7.81 -19.17 12.88
N GLU A 27 7.39 -18.95 14.13
CA GLU A 27 8.30 -18.70 15.25
C GLU A 27 9.31 -19.85 15.48
N PRO A 28 8.90 -21.14 15.47
CA PRO A 28 9.85 -22.27 15.57
C PRO A 28 10.83 -22.37 14.39
N ARG A 29 10.52 -21.69 13.28
CA ARG A 29 11.35 -21.62 12.06
C ARG A 29 12.28 -20.40 12.07
N GLY A 30 12.35 -19.66 13.19
CA GLY A 30 13.27 -18.55 13.40
C GLY A 30 12.77 -17.18 12.97
N PHE A 31 11.47 -17.03 12.72
CA PHE A 31 10.87 -15.74 12.40
C PHE A 31 10.53 -14.98 13.69
N ASP A 32 10.99 -13.74 13.80
CA ASP A 32 10.74 -12.88 14.96
C ASP A 32 9.53 -11.95 14.73
N PHE A 33 8.55 -12.04 15.62
CA PHE A 33 7.36 -11.19 15.63
C PHE A 33 7.48 -10.01 16.61
N SER A 34 8.62 -9.85 17.29
CA SER A 34 8.82 -8.83 18.32
C SER A 34 8.68 -7.41 17.74
N GLY A 35 7.65 -6.72 18.22
CA GLY A 35 7.32 -5.35 17.82
C GLY A 35 6.74 -5.20 16.41
N VAL A 36 6.63 -6.25 15.60
CA VAL A 36 5.98 -6.27 14.27
C VAL A 36 4.59 -6.93 14.38
N ASN A 37 3.72 -6.74 13.40
CA ASN A 37 2.50 -7.55 13.27
C ASN A 37 2.70 -8.67 12.25
N VAL A 38 1.81 -9.67 12.25
CA VAL A 38 1.87 -10.81 11.34
C VAL A 38 1.89 -10.36 9.88
N ASP A 39 1.02 -9.41 9.52
CA ASP A 39 0.98 -8.87 8.16
C ASP A 39 2.33 -8.29 7.71
N TYR A 40 3.09 -7.65 8.60
CA TYR A 40 4.43 -7.16 8.26
C TYR A 40 5.37 -8.32 7.93
N VAL A 41 5.39 -9.36 8.76
CA VAL A 41 6.22 -10.54 8.53
C VAL A 41 5.87 -11.21 7.20
N LEU A 42 4.59 -11.47 6.95
CA LEU A 42 4.12 -12.11 5.72
C LEU A 42 4.44 -11.28 4.45
N ASN A 43 4.35 -9.95 4.51
CA ASN A 43 4.55 -9.12 3.32
C ASN A 43 6.01 -8.76 3.05
N PHE A 44 6.84 -8.70 4.09
CA PHE A 44 8.13 -8.01 4.04
C PHE A 44 9.31 -8.87 4.50
N VAL A 45 9.10 -9.86 5.36
CA VAL A 45 10.19 -10.75 5.81
C VAL A 45 10.29 -11.93 4.86
N PRO A 46 11.43 -12.15 4.18
CA PRO A 46 11.50 -13.20 3.18
C PRO A 46 11.50 -14.59 3.80
N MET A 47 10.80 -15.49 3.11
CA MET A 47 10.66 -16.89 3.48
C MET A 47 11.24 -17.73 2.35
N GLN A 48 11.87 -18.86 2.69
CA GLN A 48 12.41 -19.78 1.68
C GLN A 48 11.31 -20.57 0.97
N ASP A 49 10.16 -20.73 1.62
CA ASP A 49 8.98 -21.39 1.06
C ASP A 49 7.93 -20.37 0.60
N GLU A 50 6.88 -20.88 -0.05
CA GLU A 50 5.76 -20.07 -0.54
C GLU A 50 4.71 -19.77 0.55
N TYR A 51 5.01 -20.07 1.83
CA TYR A 51 4.02 -20.03 2.91
C TYR A 51 3.35 -18.67 3.03
N ALA A 52 4.15 -17.59 3.04
CA ALA A 52 3.61 -16.24 3.13
C ALA A 52 2.69 -15.87 1.97
N ASP A 53 3.12 -16.15 0.74
CA ASP A 53 2.33 -15.84 -0.46
C ASP A 53 1.03 -16.66 -0.48
N ASP A 54 1.08 -17.92 -0.04
CA ASP A 54 -0.06 -18.83 0.06
C ASP A 54 -1.07 -18.40 1.14
N VAL A 55 -0.60 -18.03 2.35
CA VAL A 55 -1.45 -17.49 3.43
C VAL A 55 -2.10 -16.18 2.98
N LEU A 56 -1.34 -15.27 2.38
CA LEU A 56 -1.86 -13.99 1.89
C LEU A 56 -2.92 -14.21 0.81
N ASN A 57 -2.74 -15.19 -0.07
CA ASN A 57 -3.72 -15.53 -1.10
C ASN A 57 -5.01 -16.10 -0.48
N LEU A 58 -4.92 -17.01 0.50
CA LEU A 58 -6.09 -17.53 1.21
C LEU A 58 -6.86 -16.43 1.94
N ARG A 59 -6.16 -15.56 2.68
CA ARG A 59 -6.77 -14.41 3.37
C ARG A 59 -7.47 -13.47 2.38
N LYS A 60 -6.88 -13.25 1.20
CA LYS A 60 -7.49 -12.44 0.12
C LYS A 60 -8.77 -13.06 -0.43
N ILE A 61 -8.79 -14.38 -0.64
CA ILE A 61 -9.98 -15.12 -1.08
C ILE A 61 -11.07 -15.07 0.00
N GLN A 62 -10.71 -15.32 1.26
CA GLN A 62 -11.65 -15.27 2.39
C GLN A 62 -12.28 -13.88 2.53
N LYS A 63 -11.47 -12.82 2.45
CA LYS A 63 -11.96 -11.42 2.46
C LYS A 63 -12.96 -11.16 1.33
N SER A 64 -12.65 -11.61 0.11
CA SER A 64 -13.58 -11.47 -1.02
C SER A 64 -14.89 -12.23 -0.79
N ARG A 65 -14.82 -13.48 -0.30
CA ARG A 65 -16.01 -14.26 0.06
C ARG A 65 -16.87 -13.55 1.11
N MET A 66 -16.26 -12.98 2.16
CA MET A 66 -16.99 -12.24 3.19
C MET A 66 -17.71 -11.02 2.62
N VAL A 67 -17.05 -10.27 1.71
CA VAL A 67 -17.67 -9.13 1.04
C VAL A 67 -18.87 -9.58 0.19
N LEU A 68 -18.69 -10.62 -0.63
CA LEU A 68 -19.77 -11.15 -1.49
C LEU A 68 -20.97 -11.67 -0.68
N ALA A 69 -20.71 -12.38 0.42
CA ALA A 69 -21.76 -12.90 1.30
C ALA A 69 -22.55 -11.80 2.03
N ALA A 70 -21.96 -10.61 2.19
CA ALA A 70 -22.60 -9.47 2.83
C ALA A 70 -23.44 -8.61 1.88
N ILE A 71 -23.41 -8.86 0.57
CA ILE A 71 -24.19 -8.10 -0.42
C ILE A 71 -25.64 -8.63 -0.44
N PRO A 72 -26.67 -7.80 -0.17
CA PRO A 72 -28.06 -8.23 -0.25
C PRO A 72 -28.48 -8.53 -1.69
N LEU A 73 -28.98 -9.74 -1.95
CA LEU A 73 -29.49 -10.13 -3.28
C LEU A 73 -30.80 -9.45 -3.67
N SER A 74 -31.50 -8.84 -2.71
CA SER A 74 -32.76 -8.14 -2.94
C SER A 74 -32.59 -6.75 -3.56
N GLN A 75 -31.37 -6.22 -3.60
CA GLN A 75 -31.08 -4.87 -4.08
C GLN A 75 -30.16 -4.92 -5.30
N LYS A 76 -30.41 -4.02 -6.26
CA LYS A 76 -29.55 -3.82 -7.44
C LYS A 76 -28.40 -2.84 -7.20
N LYS A 77 -28.40 -2.14 -6.06
CA LYS A 77 -27.41 -1.14 -5.67
C LYS A 77 -26.89 -1.46 -4.28
N ILE A 78 -25.62 -1.17 -4.05
CA ILE A 78 -24.94 -1.41 -2.77
C ILE A 78 -24.62 -0.05 -2.15
N PHE A 79 -25.01 0.14 -0.89
CA PHE A 79 -24.78 1.38 -0.14
C PHE A 79 -23.94 1.08 1.10
N PRO A 80 -22.60 0.96 0.95
CA PRO A 80 -21.72 0.68 2.08
C PRO A 80 -21.66 1.88 3.04
N ILE A 81 -21.39 1.60 4.30
CA ILE A 81 -21.08 2.62 5.31
C ILE A 81 -19.66 3.12 5.08
N VAL A 82 -19.51 4.43 4.91
CA VAL A 82 -18.22 5.08 4.69
C VAL A 82 -17.68 5.63 6.00
N ASP A 83 -16.56 5.09 6.44
CA ASP A 83 -15.77 5.59 7.55
C ASP A 83 -14.63 6.46 7.00
N SER A 84 -14.88 7.77 6.93
CA SER A 84 -13.93 8.75 6.40
C SER A 84 -12.62 8.88 7.21
N PHE A 85 -12.56 8.31 8.42
CA PHE A 85 -11.39 8.33 9.30
C PHE A 85 -11.10 6.94 9.89
N GLY A 86 -11.34 5.88 9.13
CA GLY A 86 -11.34 4.49 9.63
C GLY A 86 -9.98 3.92 10.02
N SER A 87 -8.91 4.72 10.08
CA SER A 87 -7.61 4.29 10.62
C SER A 87 -6.85 5.46 11.26
N ILE A 88 -5.80 5.11 12.01
CA ILE A 88 -4.85 6.07 12.60
C ILE A 88 -4.21 6.98 11.54
N THR A 89 -3.94 6.46 10.33
CA THR A 89 -3.42 7.24 9.21
C THR A 89 -4.51 7.97 8.42
N SER A 90 -5.75 8.00 8.94
CA SER A 90 -6.93 8.67 8.36
C SER A 90 -7.44 8.12 7.03
N ARG A 91 -7.04 6.90 6.63
CA ARG A 91 -7.57 6.25 5.41
C ARG A 91 -9.09 6.06 5.49
N ILE A 92 -9.75 6.18 4.34
CA ILE A 92 -11.19 5.93 4.17
C ILE A 92 -11.42 4.41 4.14
N TYR A 93 -12.38 3.92 4.93
CA TYR A 93 -12.78 2.52 4.94
C TYR A 93 -14.25 2.32 4.66
N PHE A 94 -14.58 1.26 3.92
CA PHE A 94 -15.96 0.85 3.69
C PHE A 94 -16.32 -0.33 4.61
N LYS A 95 -17.53 -0.30 5.17
CA LYS A 95 -18.12 -1.34 6.02
C LYS A 95 -19.50 -1.69 5.47
N ASP A 96 -19.93 -2.93 5.69
CA ASP A 96 -21.29 -3.42 5.40
C ASP A 96 -21.83 -3.08 3.99
N PRO A 97 -21.20 -3.56 2.90
CA PRO A 97 -20.03 -4.45 2.84
C PRO A 97 -18.71 -3.70 2.60
N SER A 98 -17.59 -4.34 2.97
CA SER A 98 -16.25 -3.77 2.79
C SER A 98 -15.73 -3.92 1.35
N LEU A 99 -16.30 -3.18 0.40
CA LEU A 99 -15.99 -3.29 -1.04
C LEU A 99 -14.50 -3.15 -1.37
N GLN A 100 -13.74 -2.42 -0.55
CA GLN A 100 -12.29 -2.27 -0.72
C GLN A 100 -11.51 -3.58 -0.62
N ASN A 101 -12.05 -4.56 0.10
CA ASN A 101 -11.46 -5.88 0.27
C ASN A 101 -11.80 -6.87 -0.86
N LEU A 102 -12.61 -6.46 -1.84
CA LEU A 102 -12.95 -7.28 -2.99
C LEU A 102 -11.74 -7.39 -3.94
N ALA A 103 -11.24 -8.61 -4.12
CA ALA A 103 -10.15 -8.87 -5.04
C ALA A 103 -10.55 -8.49 -6.47
N LYS A 104 -9.58 -7.95 -7.23
CA LYS A 104 -9.78 -7.45 -8.60
C LYS A 104 -10.63 -8.39 -9.46
N GLN A 105 -10.34 -9.68 -9.43
CA GLN A 105 -11.01 -10.73 -10.20
C GLN A 105 -12.51 -10.92 -9.91
N HIS A 106 -13.04 -10.31 -8.84
CA HIS A 106 -14.45 -10.37 -8.45
C HIS A 106 -15.13 -9.00 -8.50
N ARG A 107 -14.44 -7.96 -9.01
CA ARG A 107 -14.96 -6.59 -9.06
C ARG A 107 -15.90 -6.35 -10.24
N ASP A 108 -15.98 -7.29 -11.17
CA ASP A 108 -16.91 -7.34 -12.31
C ASP A 108 -18.39 -7.40 -11.91
N ILE A 109 -18.69 -7.76 -10.66
CA ILE A 109 -20.04 -7.65 -10.09
C ILE A 109 -20.54 -6.20 -9.99
N LEU A 110 -19.64 -5.22 -10.02
CA LEU A 110 -19.96 -3.80 -9.95
C LEU A 110 -19.98 -3.24 -11.38
N ILE A 111 -21.16 -2.82 -11.81
CA ILE A 111 -21.39 -2.23 -13.13
C ILE A 111 -21.86 -0.77 -12.98
N PRO A 112 -21.57 0.10 -13.98
CA PRO A 112 -22.10 1.46 -13.96
C PRO A 112 -23.62 1.48 -14.08
N ASP A 113 -24.23 2.61 -13.70
CA ASP A 113 -25.63 2.84 -14.03
C ASP A 113 -25.87 2.83 -15.55
N GLU A 114 -27.11 2.60 -15.96
CA GLU A 114 -27.49 2.54 -17.38
C GLU A 114 -27.09 3.83 -18.12
N GLY A 115 -26.42 3.68 -19.28
CA GLY A 115 -25.92 4.79 -20.10
C GLY A 115 -24.70 5.50 -19.53
N GLN A 116 -24.03 4.94 -18.51
CA GLN A 116 -22.86 5.51 -17.86
C GLN A 116 -21.65 4.58 -17.98
N PHE A 117 -20.47 5.14 -17.71
CA PHE A 117 -19.20 4.44 -17.82
C PHE A 117 -18.46 4.52 -16.49
N PHE A 118 -17.71 3.47 -16.17
CA PHE A 118 -16.78 3.46 -15.05
C PHE A 118 -15.36 3.76 -15.54
N SER A 119 -14.69 4.63 -14.81
CA SER A 119 -13.26 4.86 -14.92
C SER A 119 -12.61 4.74 -13.55
N TYR A 120 -11.35 4.28 -13.55
CA TYR A 120 -10.60 4.01 -12.34
C TYR A 120 -9.22 4.63 -12.44
N VAL A 121 -8.94 5.58 -11.55
CA VAL A 121 -7.67 6.32 -11.51
C VAL A 121 -6.91 5.89 -10.27
N ASP A 122 -5.63 5.57 -10.44
CA ASP A 122 -4.73 5.12 -9.39
C ASP A 122 -3.47 6.00 -9.36
N TYR A 123 -2.93 6.28 -8.18
CA TYR A 123 -1.63 6.90 -8.06
C TYR A 123 -0.53 5.88 -8.35
N GLU A 124 0.45 6.27 -9.16
CA GLU A 124 1.61 5.42 -9.45
C GLU A 124 2.71 5.64 -8.41
N GLN A 125 3.19 4.55 -7.81
CA GLN A 125 4.31 4.60 -6.85
C GLN A 125 4.06 5.63 -5.73
N TYR A 126 2.81 5.76 -5.31
CA TYR A 126 2.31 6.88 -4.52
C TYR A 126 3.13 7.17 -3.25
N GLU A 127 3.33 6.14 -2.42
CA GLU A 127 4.11 6.27 -1.19
C GLU A 127 5.58 6.62 -1.46
N ALA A 128 6.17 6.13 -2.57
CA ALA A 128 7.55 6.46 -2.92
C ALA A 128 7.71 7.92 -3.35
N GLY A 129 6.75 8.47 -4.10
CA GLY A 129 6.74 9.90 -4.44
C GLY A 129 6.58 10.80 -3.22
N ILE A 130 5.76 10.38 -2.24
CA ILE A 130 5.64 11.08 -0.95
C ILE A 130 6.94 11.01 -0.16
N MET A 131 7.57 9.84 -0.08
CA MET A 131 8.87 9.67 0.58
C MET A 131 9.96 10.54 -0.08
N ALA A 132 9.99 10.61 -1.41
CA ALA A 132 10.89 11.48 -2.16
C ALA A 132 10.70 12.95 -1.74
N ALA A 133 9.47 13.43 -1.74
CA ALA A 133 9.14 14.81 -1.40
C ALA A 133 9.44 15.17 0.06
N LEU A 134 9.11 14.28 1.00
CA LEU A 134 9.31 14.52 2.43
C LEU A 134 10.79 14.46 2.83
N SER A 135 11.56 13.52 2.25
CA SER A 135 12.98 13.37 2.55
C SER A 135 13.87 14.36 1.84
N GLY A 136 13.46 14.84 0.65
CA GLY A 136 14.30 15.62 -0.23
C GLY A 136 15.55 14.85 -0.68
N ASP A 137 15.51 13.52 -0.69
CA ASP A 137 16.61 12.69 -1.17
C ASP A 137 16.73 12.83 -2.70
N PRO A 138 17.85 13.34 -3.23
CA PRO A 138 17.99 13.60 -4.66
C PRO A 138 17.90 12.34 -5.51
N LEU A 139 18.40 11.20 -5.01
CA LEU A 139 18.39 9.96 -5.76
C LEU A 139 17.00 9.35 -5.80
N LEU A 140 16.29 9.34 -4.67
CA LEU A 140 14.91 8.88 -4.61
C LEU A 140 13.99 9.76 -5.49
N THR A 141 14.19 11.07 -5.45
CA THR A 141 13.46 12.03 -6.30
C THR A 141 13.72 11.76 -7.77
N ARG A 142 14.99 11.56 -8.14
CA ARG A 142 15.40 11.24 -9.51
C ARG A 142 14.79 9.92 -9.98
N PHE A 143 14.93 8.85 -9.21
CA PHE A 143 14.40 7.52 -9.58
C PHE A 143 12.88 7.53 -9.69
N TYR A 144 12.20 8.24 -8.79
CA TYR A 144 10.76 8.43 -8.91
C TYR A 144 10.40 9.22 -10.18
N ALA A 145 11.18 10.23 -10.58
CA ALA A 145 10.93 11.01 -11.79
C ALA A 145 11.17 10.21 -13.09
N GLU A 146 12.31 9.50 -13.19
CA GLU A 146 12.79 8.81 -14.41
C GLU A 146 11.89 7.66 -14.89
N GLY A 147 10.99 7.14 -14.05
CA GLY A 147 10.05 6.10 -14.45
C GLY A 147 9.60 5.25 -13.28
N ASP A 148 9.92 3.97 -13.34
CA ASP A 148 9.58 2.97 -12.33
C ASP A 148 10.75 2.71 -11.38
N LEU A 149 10.71 3.33 -10.20
CA LEU A 149 11.70 3.14 -9.12
C LEU A 149 11.94 1.66 -8.81
N TYR A 150 10.90 0.83 -8.88
CA TYR A 150 11.01 -0.58 -8.51
C TYR A 150 11.68 -1.40 -9.60
N GLN A 151 11.58 -1.01 -10.88
CA GLN A 151 12.38 -1.62 -11.95
C GLN A 151 13.86 -1.24 -11.83
N ILE A 152 14.15 0.03 -11.53
CA ILE A 152 15.52 0.50 -11.27
C ILE A 152 16.13 -0.26 -10.09
N ALA A 153 15.36 -0.42 -9.01
CA ALA A 153 15.76 -1.21 -7.86
C ALA A 153 15.95 -2.70 -8.21
N ALA A 154 15.09 -3.27 -9.05
CA ALA A 154 15.19 -4.66 -9.48
C ALA A 154 16.46 -4.92 -10.28
N ASP A 155 16.77 -4.06 -11.26
CA ASP A 155 18.01 -4.15 -12.02
C ASP A 155 19.25 -3.93 -11.14
N SER A 156 19.20 -2.97 -10.21
CA SER A 156 20.33 -2.68 -9.34
C SER A 156 20.64 -3.79 -8.34
N ILE A 157 19.60 -4.39 -7.74
CA ILE A 157 19.72 -5.40 -6.67
C ILE A 157 19.91 -6.79 -7.26
N PHE A 158 19.07 -7.17 -8.24
CA PHE A 158 18.99 -8.52 -8.78
C PHE A 158 19.65 -8.68 -10.15
N ARG A 159 20.04 -7.59 -10.83
CA ARG A 159 20.45 -7.62 -12.25
C ARG A 159 19.36 -8.20 -13.16
N ASP A 160 18.11 -8.02 -12.75
CA ASP A 160 16.94 -8.57 -13.42
C ASP A 160 15.71 -7.70 -13.14
N VAL A 161 15.28 -6.97 -14.18
CA VAL A 161 14.09 -6.09 -14.14
C VAL A 161 12.78 -6.83 -13.88
N THR A 162 12.73 -8.15 -14.11
CA THR A 162 11.53 -8.96 -13.87
C THR A 162 11.24 -9.15 -12.38
N ARG A 163 12.26 -8.98 -11.52
CA ARG A 163 12.19 -9.05 -10.04
C ARG A 163 11.60 -7.79 -9.39
N ARG A 164 10.75 -7.06 -10.12
CA ARG A 164 10.12 -5.81 -9.69
C ARG A 164 9.29 -5.97 -8.42
N LYS A 165 8.57 -7.09 -8.26
CA LYS A 165 7.71 -7.35 -7.09
C LYS A 165 8.55 -7.44 -5.81
N GLU A 166 9.66 -8.17 -5.86
CA GLU A 166 10.61 -8.34 -4.77
C GLU A 166 11.35 -7.05 -4.47
N ALA A 167 11.79 -6.33 -5.50
CA ALA A 167 12.41 -5.01 -5.35
C ALA A 167 11.47 -4.00 -4.65
N LYS A 168 10.18 -3.99 -5.01
CA LYS A 168 9.15 -3.19 -4.32
C LYS A 168 9.02 -3.57 -2.84
N ARG A 169 8.94 -4.88 -2.54
CA ARG A 169 8.88 -5.37 -1.15
C ARG A 169 10.10 -4.92 -0.34
N LEU A 170 11.31 -5.09 -0.88
CA LEU A 170 12.55 -4.67 -0.23
C LEU A 170 12.59 -3.15 -0.02
N PHE A 171 12.24 -2.35 -1.04
CA PHE A 171 12.26 -0.89 -0.94
C PHE A 171 11.28 -0.37 0.12
N LEU A 172 10.05 -0.89 0.15
CA LEU A 172 9.07 -0.48 1.18
C LEU A 172 9.51 -0.94 2.59
N SER A 173 10.11 -2.14 2.70
CA SER A 173 10.66 -2.62 3.97
C SER A 173 11.76 -1.72 4.50
N TYR A 174 12.69 -1.33 3.62
CA TYR A 174 13.74 -0.36 3.90
C TYR A 174 13.18 1.00 4.34
N ALA A 175 12.19 1.49 3.59
CA ALA A 175 11.55 2.77 3.86
C ALA A 175 10.86 2.79 5.23
N TYR A 176 10.19 1.71 5.58
CA TYR A 176 9.51 1.53 6.87
C TYR A 176 10.41 0.98 7.98
N GLY A 177 11.73 1.15 7.88
CA GLY A 177 12.64 1.00 9.02
C GLY A 177 13.06 -0.45 9.32
N MET A 178 13.04 -1.35 8.34
CA MET A 178 13.74 -2.63 8.45
C MET A 178 15.23 -2.38 8.69
N ARG A 179 15.84 -3.12 9.62
CA ARG A 179 17.27 -2.97 9.93
C ARG A 179 18.11 -3.37 8.72
N HIS A 180 19.25 -2.72 8.55
CA HIS A 180 20.10 -2.94 7.37
C HIS A 180 20.50 -4.41 7.20
N ARG A 181 20.90 -5.10 8.28
CA ARG A 181 21.26 -6.53 8.21
C ARG A 181 20.09 -7.37 7.69
N ASP A 182 18.92 -7.21 8.30
CA ASP A 182 17.72 -7.97 7.96
C ASP A 182 17.27 -7.70 6.52
N LEU A 183 17.48 -6.47 6.02
CA LEU A 183 17.22 -6.10 4.63
C LEU A 183 18.18 -6.78 3.64
N ILE A 184 19.46 -6.93 4.00
CA ILE A 184 20.44 -7.64 3.17
C ILE A 184 20.17 -9.15 3.18
N ASP A 185 19.84 -9.71 4.34
CA ASP A 185 19.40 -11.11 4.46
C ASP A 185 18.14 -11.37 3.65
N ALA A 186 17.19 -10.43 3.71
CA ALA A 186 15.97 -10.46 2.92
C ALA A 186 16.25 -10.47 1.41
N ALA A 187 17.09 -9.56 0.92
CA ALA A 187 17.45 -9.51 -0.49
C ALA A 187 18.15 -10.80 -0.95
N TYR A 188 19.04 -11.34 -0.12
CA TYR A 188 19.71 -12.62 -0.38
C TYR A 188 18.74 -13.80 -0.42
N GLY A 189 17.74 -13.83 0.47
CA GLY A 189 16.67 -14.82 0.45
C GLY A 189 15.85 -14.80 -0.84
N TYR A 190 15.69 -13.63 -1.46
CA TYR A 190 15.11 -13.49 -2.79
C TYR A 190 16.10 -13.82 -3.94
N GLY A 191 17.32 -14.25 -3.65
CA GLY A 191 18.33 -14.59 -4.66
C GLY A 191 19.16 -13.41 -5.17
N ALA A 192 19.15 -12.26 -4.48
CA ALA A 192 20.06 -11.16 -4.80
C ALA A 192 21.48 -11.41 -4.25
N ASP A 193 22.46 -10.75 -4.86
CA ASP A 193 23.78 -10.61 -4.24
C ASP A 193 23.73 -9.61 -3.07
N ARG A 194 24.32 -9.99 -1.93
CA ARG A 194 24.33 -9.18 -0.70
C ARG A 194 25.01 -7.83 -0.89
N GLN A 195 26.08 -7.79 -1.67
CA GLN A 195 26.81 -6.57 -1.96
C GLN A 195 26.00 -5.64 -2.87
N ASN A 196 25.26 -6.17 -3.86
CA ASN A 196 24.36 -5.35 -4.68
C ASN A 196 23.30 -4.65 -3.83
N ALA A 197 22.61 -5.39 -2.95
CA ALA A 197 21.61 -4.80 -2.05
C ALA A 197 22.23 -3.74 -1.12
N LYS A 198 23.42 -4.04 -0.57
CA LYS A 198 24.14 -3.11 0.31
C LYS A 198 24.54 -1.82 -0.39
N VAL A 199 25.10 -1.93 -1.59
CA VAL A 199 25.48 -0.79 -2.41
C VAL A 199 24.23 0.03 -2.77
N PHE A 200 23.15 -0.63 -3.18
CA PHE A 200 21.92 0.03 -3.57
C PHE A 200 21.36 0.91 -2.45
N PHE A 201 21.11 0.34 -1.26
CA PHE A 201 20.48 1.08 -0.16
C PHE A 201 21.39 2.12 0.48
N LYS A 202 22.72 1.97 0.41
CA LYS A 202 23.67 2.96 0.94
C LYS A 202 23.60 4.31 0.22
N GLN A 203 23.05 4.35 -0.99
CA GLN A 203 22.95 5.60 -1.76
C GLN A 203 21.91 6.58 -1.21
N PHE A 204 20.92 6.11 -0.45
CA PHE A 204 19.82 6.93 0.09
C PHE A 204 20.19 7.56 1.45
N ALA A 205 21.37 8.16 1.55
CA ALA A 205 21.86 8.74 2.79
C ALA A 205 20.96 9.88 3.29
N ARG A 206 20.41 10.69 2.39
CA ARG A 206 19.53 11.81 2.75
C ARG A 206 18.17 11.31 3.25
N PHE A 207 17.69 10.19 2.74
CA PHE A 207 16.52 9.51 3.28
C PHE A 207 16.74 8.98 4.69
N GLU A 208 17.92 8.43 5.01
CA GLU A 208 18.27 8.02 6.38
C GLU A 208 18.35 9.20 7.36
N ASP A 209 18.95 10.31 6.94
CA ASP A 209 18.97 11.56 7.72
C ASP A 209 17.55 12.03 8.04
N TRP A 210 16.66 12.00 7.04
CA TRP A 210 15.26 12.35 7.22
C TRP A 210 14.55 11.42 8.21
N LYS A 211 14.71 10.09 8.10
CA LYS A 211 14.16 9.14 9.08
C LYS A 211 14.64 9.43 10.49
N THR A 212 15.92 9.73 10.64
CA THR A 212 16.53 10.07 11.94
C THR A 212 15.94 11.35 12.50
N GLY A 213 15.76 12.38 11.67
CA GLY A 213 15.07 13.63 12.07
C GLY A 213 13.61 13.41 12.46
N VAL A 214 12.90 12.49 11.78
CA VAL A 214 11.54 12.10 12.14
C VAL A 214 11.51 11.42 13.52
N TYR A 215 12.44 10.52 13.81
CA TYR A 215 12.56 9.86 15.12
C TYR A 215 12.84 10.87 16.22
N THR A 216 13.84 11.74 16.04
CA THR A 216 14.19 12.77 17.02
C THR A 216 13.01 13.69 17.33
N ARG A 217 12.28 14.16 16.31
CA ARG A 217 11.08 14.98 16.52
C ARG A 217 10.00 14.23 17.28
N PHE A 218 9.73 12.98 16.91
CA PHE A 218 8.71 12.19 17.61
C PHE A 218 9.09 11.91 19.07
N GLU A 219 10.36 11.68 19.34
CA GLU A 219 10.88 11.47 20.70
C GLU A 219 10.74 12.73 21.57
N ILE A 220 11.13 13.90 21.04
CA ILE A 220 11.11 15.19 21.74
C ILE A 220 9.68 15.73 21.92
N GLU A 221 8.89 15.76 20.85
CA GLU A 221 7.57 16.40 20.84
C GLU A 221 6.47 15.49 21.40
N GLY A 222 6.72 14.18 21.48
CA GLY A 222 5.74 13.20 21.92
C GLY A 222 4.55 13.02 20.96
N LYS A 223 4.59 13.66 19.79
CA LYS A 223 3.57 13.56 18.74
C LYS A 223 4.17 13.72 17.36
N ILE A 224 3.56 13.11 16.35
CA ILE A 224 3.96 13.28 14.96
C ILE A 224 2.77 13.12 14.02
N GLY A 225 2.71 13.90 12.94
CA GLY A 225 1.52 13.92 12.09
C GLY A 225 1.70 14.61 10.75
N THR A 226 0.61 14.61 9.99
CA THR A 226 0.52 15.26 8.67
C THR A 226 0.49 16.78 8.80
N ALA A 227 0.72 17.49 7.69
CA ALA A 227 0.67 18.96 7.63
C ALA A 227 -0.67 19.56 8.08
N LEU A 228 -1.79 18.82 7.98
CA LEU A 228 -3.12 19.26 8.43
C LEU A 228 -3.62 18.55 9.69
N GLY A 229 -2.70 18.06 10.53
CA GLY A 229 -3.01 17.78 11.93
C GLY A 229 -3.49 16.37 12.29
N ASN A 230 -3.60 15.42 11.35
CA ASN A 230 -3.73 14.00 11.73
C ASN A 230 -2.42 13.52 12.38
N HIS A 231 -2.42 13.31 13.70
CA HIS A 231 -1.22 12.99 14.48
C HIS A 231 -1.41 11.77 15.38
N ILE A 232 -0.32 11.02 15.56
CA ILE A 232 -0.17 10.03 16.63
C ILE A 232 0.54 10.67 17.82
N LYS A 233 0.23 10.20 19.03
CA LYS A 233 0.89 10.63 20.27
C LYS A 233 1.57 9.44 20.94
N ARG A 234 2.63 9.71 21.68
CA ARG A 234 3.30 8.73 22.53
C ARG A 234 2.55 8.59 23.84
N GLU A 235 2.46 7.36 24.32
CA GLU A 235 1.95 7.05 25.66
C GLU A 235 3.05 7.01 26.72
N ARG A 236 4.30 6.82 26.29
CA ARG A 236 5.47 6.58 27.15
C ARG A 236 6.60 7.55 26.83
N THR A 237 7.40 7.87 27.85
CA THR A 237 8.60 8.71 27.75
C THR A 237 9.85 7.85 27.55
N GLY A 238 10.96 8.46 27.11
CA GLY A 238 12.25 7.79 26.87
C GLY A 238 12.49 7.43 25.40
N ALA A 239 13.47 6.55 25.16
CA ALA A 239 13.90 6.17 23.82
C ALA A 239 12.78 5.49 23.01
N LEU A 240 12.70 5.81 21.72
CA LEU A 240 11.72 5.17 20.82
C LEU A 240 12.00 3.67 20.65
N SER A 241 10.97 2.85 20.87
CA SER A 241 10.95 1.47 20.41
C SER A 241 10.97 1.38 18.88
N GLU A 242 11.39 0.24 18.34
CA GLU A 242 11.37 0.01 16.87
C GLU A 242 9.95 0.10 16.31
N LYS A 243 8.93 -0.28 17.09
CA LYS A 243 7.51 -0.10 16.72
C LYS A 243 7.15 1.38 16.62
N GLU A 244 7.53 2.21 17.59
CA GLU A 244 7.29 3.66 17.56
C GLU A 244 8.01 4.33 16.39
N LYS A 245 9.27 3.94 16.11
CA LYS A 245 10.01 4.43 14.93
C LYS A 245 9.25 4.14 13.64
N ARG A 246 8.80 2.89 13.44
CA ARG A 246 8.04 2.51 12.23
C ARG A 246 6.70 3.21 12.13
N SER A 247 5.96 3.31 13.24
CA SER A 247 4.71 4.07 13.31
C SER A 247 4.90 5.54 12.96
N SER A 248 6.02 6.16 13.37
CA SER A 248 6.31 7.56 13.05
C SER A 248 6.56 7.79 11.55
N ILE A 249 7.31 6.90 10.88
CA ILE A 249 7.49 6.95 9.41
C ILE A 249 6.16 6.69 8.71
N SER A 250 5.44 5.66 9.14
CA SER A 250 4.13 5.32 8.58
C SER A 250 3.15 6.49 8.68
N GLN A 251 3.10 7.18 9.83
CA GLN A 251 2.25 8.35 9.98
C GLN A 251 2.66 9.51 9.07
N GLN A 252 3.97 9.77 8.90
CA GLN A 252 4.46 10.80 7.99
C GLN A 252 4.12 10.49 6.53
N VAL A 253 4.28 9.23 6.10
CA VAL A 253 4.07 8.84 4.71
C VAL A 253 2.59 8.55 4.43
N GLN A 254 2.00 7.55 5.09
CA GLN A 254 0.64 7.09 4.83
C GLN A 254 -0.42 8.10 5.30
N GLY A 255 -0.15 8.82 6.39
CA GLY A 255 -1.03 9.93 6.81
C GLY A 255 -1.08 11.01 5.74
N THR A 256 0.08 11.41 5.21
CA THR A 256 0.17 12.41 4.14
C THR A 256 -0.46 11.90 2.85
N ALA A 257 -0.28 10.60 2.53
CA ALA A 257 -0.93 9.94 1.41
C ALA A 257 -2.46 10.01 1.53
N SER A 258 -3.01 9.70 2.70
CA SER A 258 -4.44 9.80 2.93
C SER A 258 -4.95 11.24 2.82
N LEU A 259 -4.15 12.21 3.26
CA LEU A 259 -4.50 13.63 3.15
C LEU A 259 -4.53 14.10 1.69
N ILE A 260 -3.50 13.80 0.91
CA ILE A 260 -3.42 14.14 -0.52
C ILE A 260 -4.54 13.45 -1.30
N PHE A 261 -4.81 12.18 -1.00
CA PHE A 261 -5.89 11.44 -1.65
C PHE A 261 -7.25 12.08 -1.39
N LYS A 262 -7.54 12.47 -0.13
CA LYS A 262 -8.77 13.21 0.21
C LYS A 262 -8.86 14.56 -0.50
N LYS A 263 -7.75 15.31 -0.65
CA LYS A 263 -7.73 16.55 -1.45
C LYS A 263 -8.10 16.26 -2.91
N ALA A 264 -7.61 15.16 -3.48
CA ALA A 264 -7.92 14.76 -4.85
C ALA A 264 -9.39 14.37 -5.02
N LEU A 265 -9.97 13.64 -4.05
CA LEU A 265 -11.41 13.33 -4.03
C LEU A 265 -12.29 14.59 -3.96
N ILE A 266 -11.89 15.57 -3.16
CA ILE A 266 -12.61 16.85 -3.07
C ILE A 266 -12.51 17.62 -4.39
N ALA A 267 -11.30 17.68 -4.99
CA ALA A 267 -11.07 18.36 -6.25
C ALA A 267 -11.88 17.74 -7.40
N MET A 268 -11.88 16.40 -7.54
CA MET A 268 -12.65 15.72 -8.59
C MET A 268 -14.16 15.87 -8.40
N SER A 269 -14.64 15.93 -7.14
CA SER A 269 -16.07 16.13 -6.84
C SER A 269 -16.56 17.54 -7.22
N GLY A 270 -15.65 18.47 -7.55
CA GLY A 270 -15.99 19.78 -8.10
C GLY A 270 -16.41 19.75 -9.58
N ASP A 271 -16.14 18.66 -10.31
CA ASP A 271 -16.59 18.47 -11.68
C ASP A 271 -17.96 17.77 -11.69
N PRO A 272 -19.06 18.44 -12.11
CA PRO A 272 -20.40 17.85 -12.09
C PRO A 272 -20.59 16.69 -13.07
N ARG A 273 -19.63 16.45 -13.97
CA ARG A 273 -19.65 15.34 -14.94
C ARG A 273 -19.12 14.04 -14.33
N VAL A 274 -18.54 14.10 -13.13
CA VAL A 274 -17.94 12.99 -12.42
C VAL A 274 -18.75 12.67 -11.17
N GLU A 275 -19.14 11.40 -11.04
CA GLU A 275 -19.79 10.89 -9.83
C GLU A 275 -18.83 9.95 -9.09
N LEU A 276 -18.36 10.38 -7.92
CA LEU A 276 -17.51 9.57 -7.04
C LEU A 276 -18.25 8.30 -6.59
N LYS A 277 -17.66 7.11 -6.79
CA LYS A 277 -18.25 5.83 -6.36
C LYS A 277 -17.47 5.17 -5.23
N VAL A 278 -16.26 4.67 -5.50
CA VAL A 278 -15.49 3.87 -4.53
C VAL A 278 -14.06 4.39 -4.41
N PRO A 279 -13.72 5.10 -3.32
CA PRO A 279 -12.34 5.36 -2.94
C PRO A 279 -11.66 4.08 -2.44
N MET A 280 -10.54 3.71 -3.06
CA MET A 280 -9.78 2.48 -2.87
C MET A 280 -8.34 2.78 -2.46
N HIS A 281 -8.12 3.17 -1.21
CA HIS A 281 -6.80 3.58 -0.68
C HIS A 281 -6.14 4.75 -1.44
N ASP A 282 -5.43 4.46 -2.51
CA ASP A 282 -4.70 5.36 -3.41
C ASP A 282 -5.35 5.51 -4.79
N ALA A 283 -6.44 4.78 -5.04
CA ALA A 283 -7.19 4.81 -6.28
C ALA A 283 -8.66 5.16 -6.08
N VAL A 284 -9.36 5.55 -7.14
CA VAL A 284 -10.78 5.90 -7.09
C VAL A 284 -11.54 5.34 -8.28
N LEU A 285 -12.66 4.68 -8.00
CA LEU A 285 -13.68 4.36 -8.99
C LEU A 285 -14.67 5.52 -9.04
N PHE A 286 -14.93 6.00 -10.25
CA PHE A 286 -15.95 7.00 -10.50
C PHE A 286 -16.74 6.65 -11.75
N GLN A 287 -17.92 7.24 -11.83
CA GLN A 287 -18.84 7.10 -12.95
C GLN A 287 -18.93 8.41 -13.71
N HIS A 288 -19.13 8.32 -15.02
CA HIS A 288 -19.29 9.49 -15.90
C HIS A 288 -20.15 9.15 -17.14
N GLN A 289 -20.66 10.18 -17.80
CA GLN A 289 -21.40 10.07 -19.05
C GLN A 289 -20.49 9.71 -20.24
N GLU A 290 -21.11 9.25 -21.32
CA GLU A 290 -20.43 9.10 -22.61
C GLU A 290 -19.79 10.41 -23.06
N GLY A 291 -18.58 10.34 -23.64
CA GLY A 291 -17.85 11.49 -24.14
C GLY A 291 -17.06 12.29 -23.09
N PHE A 292 -17.18 11.98 -21.80
CA PHE A 292 -16.26 12.52 -20.78
C PHE A 292 -14.88 11.87 -20.92
N ASP A 293 -13.82 12.68 -20.85
CA ASP A 293 -12.43 12.23 -20.86
C ASP A 293 -11.91 11.96 -19.44
N PRO A 294 -11.67 10.68 -19.05
CA PRO A 294 -11.17 10.32 -17.72
C PRO A 294 -9.78 10.90 -17.40
N GLN A 295 -9.02 11.35 -18.41
CA GLN A 295 -7.72 11.99 -18.22
C GLN A 295 -7.82 13.28 -17.40
N VAL A 296 -8.99 13.93 -17.37
CA VAL A 296 -9.25 15.06 -16.49
C VAL A 296 -9.04 14.68 -15.02
N VAL A 297 -9.53 13.51 -14.58
CA VAL A 297 -9.36 13.04 -13.20
C VAL A 297 -7.92 12.62 -12.92
N VAL A 298 -7.24 12.01 -13.90
CA VAL A 298 -5.80 11.71 -13.80
C VAL A 298 -5.00 12.98 -13.55
N ASN A 299 -5.25 14.04 -14.33
CA ASN A 299 -4.56 15.32 -14.19
C ASN A 299 -4.83 15.95 -12.82
N ILE A 300 -6.07 15.90 -12.32
CA ILE A 300 -6.42 16.37 -10.97
C ILE A 300 -5.57 15.65 -9.90
N PHE A 301 -5.44 14.32 -9.99
CA PHE A 301 -4.64 13.55 -9.04
C PHE A 301 -3.16 13.96 -9.09
N SER A 302 -2.57 14.02 -10.28
CA SER A 302 -1.19 14.46 -10.48
C SER A 302 -0.95 15.87 -9.93
N GLU A 303 -1.82 16.83 -10.27
CA GLU A 303 -1.71 18.23 -9.84
C GLU A 303 -1.88 18.39 -8.33
N VAL A 304 -2.83 17.69 -7.70
CA VAL A 304 -3.06 17.78 -6.26
C VAL A 304 -1.83 17.32 -5.48
N MET A 305 -1.20 16.22 -5.89
CA MET A 305 0.03 15.76 -5.25
C MET A 305 1.18 16.72 -5.50
N SER A 306 1.37 17.19 -6.74
CA SER A 306 2.40 18.17 -7.09
C SER A 306 2.29 19.46 -6.30
N ASN A 307 1.09 20.04 -6.25
CA ASN A 307 0.80 21.27 -5.53
C ASN A 307 0.97 21.12 -4.02
N HIS A 308 0.61 19.95 -3.46
CA HIS A 308 0.84 19.67 -2.04
C HIS A 308 2.31 19.78 -1.64
N PHE A 309 3.21 19.37 -2.53
CA PHE A 309 4.65 19.40 -2.31
C PHE A 309 5.35 20.58 -2.98
N GLU A 310 4.63 21.63 -3.36
CA GLU A 310 5.20 22.83 -3.99
C GLU A 310 6.04 22.49 -5.24
N ASN A 311 5.60 21.49 -6.02
CA ASN A 311 6.29 20.96 -7.20
C ASN A 311 7.70 20.38 -6.94
N LYS A 312 8.05 20.03 -5.70
CA LYS A 312 9.28 19.26 -5.40
C LYS A 312 9.28 17.88 -6.05
N VAL A 313 8.08 17.32 -6.27
CA VAL A 313 7.87 16.09 -7.02
C VAL A 313 6.65 16.25 -7.95
N THR A 314 6.68 15.55 -9.08
CA THR A 314 5.53 15.47 -9.99
C THR A 314 4.62 14.32 -9.57
N GLY A 315 3.35 14.59 -9.27
CA GLY A 315 2.37 13.53 -9.01
C GLY A 315 2.17 12.65 -10.24
N LYS A 316 2.18 11.33 -10.05
CA LYS A 316 1.94 10.36 -11.13
C LYS A 316 0.65 9.62 -10.83
N ALA A 317 -0.29 9.67 -11.77
CA ALA A 317 -1.52 8.89 -11.73
C ALA A 317 -1.81 8.36 -13.13
N SER A 318 -2.57 7.28 -13.20
CA SER A 318 -2.99 6.70 -14.47
C SER A 318 -4.34 6.02 -14.38
N LEU A 319 -4.93 5.80 -15.55
CA LEU A 319 -6.08 4.93 -15.69
C LEU A 319 -5.64 3.49 -15.53
N ALA A 320 -6.35 2.75 -14.69
CA ALA A 320 -6.11 1.34 -14.47
C ALA A 320 -7.42 0.54 -14.63
N PRO A 321 -7.34 -0.72 -15.08
CA PRO A 321 -8.53 -1.58 -15.14
C PRO A 321 -9.05 -1.90 -13.74
N PHE A 322 -10.32 -1.54 -13.49
CA PHE A 322 -10.99 -1.79 -12.21
C PHE A 322 -11.27 -3.28 -11.97
N SER A 323 -11.83 -3.96 -12.98
CA SER A 323 -12.09 -5.40 -13.05
C SER A 323 -11.25 -6.03 -14.17
N PRO A 324 -11.14 -7.37 -14.24
CA PRO A 324 -10.67 -8.05 -15.44
C PRO A 324 -11.53 -7.66 -16.65
N PRO A 325 -10.99 -7.78 -17.87
CA PRO A 325 -11.83 -7.77 -19.06
C PRO A 325 -12.93 -8.82 -18.89
N LEU A 326 -14.17 -8.47 -19.20
CA LEU A 326 -15.22 -9.47 -19.32
C LEU A 326 -14.78 -10.41 -20.45
N GLU A 327 -14.49 -11.68 -20.11
CA GLU A 327 -14.37 -12.71 -21.14
C GLU A 327 -15.71 -12.70 -21.88
N ALA A 328 -15.67 -12.55 -23.20
CA ALA A 328 -16.87 -12.66 -24.02
C ALA A 328 -17.40 -14.10 -23.85
N VAL A 329 -18.44 -14.25 -23.03
CA VAL A 329 -19.13 -15.51 -22.79
C VAL A 329 -19.81 -15.97 -24.07
#